data_AF-A0A2N0ZPB8-F1
#
_entry.id   AF-A0A2N0ZPB8-F1
#
_cell.length_a   1.000
_cell.length_b   1.000
_cell.length_c   1.000
_cell.angle_alpha   90.00
_cell.angle_beta   90.00
_cell.angle_gamma   90.00
#
_symmetry.space_group_name_H-M   'P 1'
#
loop_
_entity.id
_entity.type
_entity.pdbx_description
1 polymer ?
#
loop_
_entity_poly.entity_id
_entity_poly.type
_entity_poly.pdbx_seq_one_letter_code
_entity_poly.pdbx_strand_id
1 'polypeptide(L)'
;MENLEIVTLVNSVVIPLCLFLIMMGMGMTLITNDFKRVLKYPKAVSIGLLNQLILLPIIGFALANIMPLRPEYAVGVMLLVLCPGGTTSNLFTFLGKGDVALSVTMTAIASIITVFSIPIVLSFSLIHFMGAGSEFQLPIIKTMISLFVITILPISIGMLIKRFAPRVADSSQVLVSRFGVTFLTFLVVFLSYVQRDIIVEALIATGPVSLLLNLSTMALGYYSSKWLGLNLAQRTSITMEVGLQNSTLSIFMALTLLSNYDMSMTPAIYTLVMFLTAGILVRVFSSKFNKLKKKEVEQGVLAARML
;
A
#
# COMPACT_ATOMS: atom_id res chain seq x y z
N MET A 1 -8.49 -33.05 -7.19
CA MET A 1 -7.01 -32.99 -7.12
C MET A 1 -6.49 -31.79 -7.91
N GLU A 2 -6.92 -31.58 -9.17
CA GLU A 2 -6.52 -30.42 -10.00
C GLU A 2 -6.72 -29.04 -9.33
N ASN A 3 -7.86 -28.79 -8.68
CA ASN A 3 -8.08 -27.51 -7.98
C ASN A 3 -7.09 -27.24 -6.84
N LEU A 4 -6.60 -28.28 -6.16
CA LEU A 4 -5.65 -28.14 -5.05
C LEU A 4 -4.23 -27.85 -5.56
N GLU A 5 -3.85 -28.45 -6.69
CA GLU A 5 -2.59 -28.18 -7.38
C GLU A 5 -2.53 -26.75 -7.90
N ILE A 6 -3.61 -26.27 -8.53
CA ILE A 6 -3.73 -24.89 -9.00
C ILE A 6 -3.59 -23.91 -7.84
N VAL A 7 -4.29 -24.16 -6.73
CA VAL A 7 -4.21 -23.31 -5.53
C VAL A 7 -2.79 -23.26 -4.97
N THR A 8 -2.14 -24.40 -4.86
CA THR A 8 -0.77 -24.51 -4.34
C THR A 8 0.22 -23.78 -5.25
N LEU A 9 0.09 -23.95 -6.58
CA LEU A 9 0.90 -23.25 -7.57
C LEU A 9 0.73 -21.72 -7.46
N VAL A 10 -0.51 -21.25 -7.33
CA VAL A 10 -0.77 -19.81 -7.23
C VAL A 10 -0.14 -19.22 -5.98
N ASN A 11 -0.36 -19.84 -4.81
CA ASN A 11 0.11 -19.33 -3.53
C ASN A 11 1.63 -19.37 -3.39
N SER A 12 2.27 -20.45 -3.85
CA SER A 12 3.69 -20.70 -3.61
C SER A 12 4.59 -20.17 -4.71
N VAL A 13 4.06 -19.95 -5.92
CA VAL A 13 4.86 -19.55 -7.09
C VAL A 13 4.36 -18.25 -7.72
N VAL A 14 3.08 -18.19 -8.09
CA VAL A 14 2.55 -17.05 -8.86
C VAL A 14 2.53 -15.77 -8.03
N ILE A 15 1.97 -15.80 -6.82
CA ILE A 15 1.90 -14.62 -5.94
C ILE A 15 3.31 -14.07 -5.63
N PRO A 16 4.27 -14.89 -5.15
CA PRO A 16 5.62 -14.40 -4.86
C PRO A 16 6.32 -13.86 -6.10
N LEU A 17 6.23 -14.55 -7.24
CA LEU A 17 6.88 -14.12 -8.48
C LEU A 17 6.31 -12.78 -8.98
N CYS A 18 4.98 -12.65 -9.03
CA CYS A 18 4.35 -11.41 -9.46
C CYS A 18 4.66 -10.26 -8.50
N LEU A 19 4.65 -10.51 -7.18
CA LEU A 19 5.04 -9.52 -6.19
C LEU A 19 6.50 -9.07 -6.37
N PHE A 20 7.42 -10.01 -6.61
CA PHE A 20 8.82 -9.72 -6.92
C PHE A 20 8.96 -8.81 -8.16
N LEU A 21 8.23 -9.13 -9.23
CA LEU A 21 8.23 -8.32 -10.46
C LEU A 21 7.64 -6.93 -10.25
N ILE A 22 6.56 -6.81 -9.45
CA ILE A 22 5.95 -5.52 -9.09
C ILE A 22 6.94 -4.68 -8.27
N MET A 23 7.62 -5.27 -7.29
CA MET A 23 8.62 -4.59 -6.46
C MET A 23 9.85 -4.18 -7.28
N MET A 24 10.27 -5.02 -8.22
CA MET A 24 11.35 -4.68 -9.15
C MET A 24 10.95 -3.50 -10.04
N GLY A 25 9.73 -3.52 -10.55
CA GLY A 25 9.22 -2.42 -11.34
C GLY A 25 9.05 -1.13 -10.56
N MET A 26 8.71 -1.18 -9.26
CA MET A 26 8.81 -0.02 -8.37
C MET A 26 10.26 0.48 -8.30
N GLY A 27 11.23 -0.42 -8.10
CA GLY A 27 12.66 -0.11 -8.11
C GLY A 27 13.11 0.64 -9.38
N MET A 28 12.56 0.27 -10.54
CA MET A 28 12.85 0.94 -11.82
C MET A 28 12.37 2.40 -11.87
N THR A 29 11.47 2.82 -10.97
CA THR A 29 11.00 4.21 -10.88
C THR A 29 11.84 5.07 -9.93
N LEU A 30 12.73 4.44 -9.14
CA LEU A 30 13.54 5.08 -8.11
C LEU A 30 14.92 5.49 -8.63
N ILE A 31 15.31 6.73 -8.35
CA ILE A 31 16.69 7.19 -8.48
C ILE A 31 17.29 7.48 -7.11
N THR A 32 18.61 7.35 -6.97
CA THR A 32 19.30 7.62 -5.68
C THR A 32 19.05 9.03 -5.15
N ASN A 33 18.80 9.99 -6.03
CA ASN A 33 18.46 11.36 -5.65
C ASN A 33 17.05 11.49 -5.03
N ASP A 34 16.16 10.52 -5.19
CA ASP A 34 14.85 10.52 -4.51
C ASP A 34 15.03 10.43 -2.99
N PHE A 35 16.02 9.67 -2.51
CA PHE A 35 16.35 9.62 -1.08
C PHE A 35 16.89 10.94 -0.54
N LYS A 36 17.48 11.81 -1.39
CA LYS A 36 17.85 13.17 -0.97
C LYS A 36 16.63 14.05 -0.73
N ARG A 37 15.43 13.69 -1.22
CA ARG A 37 14.19 14.42 -0.90
C ARG A 37 13.84 14.36 0.58
N VAL A 38 14.29 13.35 1.32
CA VAL A 38 14.15 13.31 2.78
C VAL A 38 14.78 14.55 3.40
N LEU A 39 15.92 15.02 2.87
CA LEU A 39 16.59 16.22 3.32
C LEU A 39 15.97 17.50 2.74
N LYS A 40 15.39 17.44 1.53
CA LYS A 40 14.79 18.61 0.86
C LYS A 40 13.39 18.94 1.37
N TYR A 41 12.58 17.92 1.68
CA TYR A 41 11.21 18.06 2.16
C TYR A 41 10.99 17.23 3.44
N PRO A 42 11.80 17.43 4.49
CA PRO A 42 11.79 16.59 5.69
C PRO A 42 10.41 16.58 6.35
N LYS A 43 9.76 17.74 6.41
CA LYS A 43 8.42 17.87 6.98
C LYS A 43 7.39 16.95 6.29
N ALA A 44 7.36 16.94 4.96
CA ALA A 44 6.39 16.13 4.21
C ALA A 44 6.66 14.63 4.36
N VAL A 45 7.93 14.23 4.27
CA VAL A 45 8.34 12.83 4.44
C VAL A 45 8.06 12.34 5.86
N SER A 46 8.42 13.11 6.89
CA SER A 46 8.18 12.74 8.29
C SER A 46 6.70 12.59 8.61
N ILE A 47 5.84 13.50 8.12
CA ILE A 47 4.38 13.38 8.31
C ILE A 47 3.86 12.11 7.66
N GLY A 48 4.25 11.84 6.41
CA GLY A 48 3.82 10.64 5.69
C GLY A 48 4.27 9.36 6.37
N LEU A 49 5.55 9.27 6.76
CA LEU A 49 6.09 8.09 7.44
C LEU A 49 5.49 7.89 8.84
N LEU A 50 5.26 8.95 9.61
CA LEU A 50 4.58 8.87 10.90
C LEU A 50 3.15 8.33 10.73
N ASN A 51 2.42 8.85 9.74
CA ASN A 51 1.09 8.37 9.43
C ASN A 51 1.11 6.89 9.01
N GLN A 52 2.01 6.51 8.10
CA GLN A 52 2.08 5.17 7.52
C GLN A 52 2.57 4.11 8.51
N LEU A 53 3.64 4.39 9.26
CA LEU A 53 4.35 3.37 10.04
C LEU A 53 3.89 3.29 11.50
N ILE A 54 3.22 4.34 12.00
CA ILE A 54 2.84 4.43 13.42
C ILE A 54 1.33 4.59 13.56
N LEU A 55 0.77 5.69 13.05
CA LEU A 55 -0.64 6.00 13.30
C LEU A 55 -1.59 5.04 12.58
N LEU A 56 -1.25 4.61 11.36
CA LEU A 56 -2.05 3.65 10.61
C LEU A 56 -2.12 2.29 11.32
N PRO A 57 -1.00 1.66 11.75
CA PRO A 57 -1.06 0.46 12.60
C PRO A 57 -1.87 0.63 13.88
N ILE A 58 -1.76 1.79 14.56
CA ILE A 58 -2.55 2.07 15.77
C ILE A 58 -4.05 2.11 15.47
N ILE A 59 -4.46 2.78 14.39
CA ILE A 59 -5.86 2.83 13.95
C ILE A 59 -6.34 1.42 13.59
N GLY A 60 -5.54 0.66 12.83
CA GLY A 60 -5.86 -0.72 12.47
C GLY A 60 -6.05 -1.61 13.68
N PHE A 61 -5.13 -1.56 14.64
CA PHE A 61 -5.21 -2.33 15.88
C PHE A 61 -6.44 -1.93 16.71
N ALA A 62 -6.72 -0.63 16.84
CA ALA A 62 -7.90 -0.16 17.56
C ALA A 62 -9.20 -0.65 16.92
N LEU A 63 -9.32 -0.53 15.59
CA LEU A 63 -10.49 -1.04 14.86
C LEU A 63 -10.62 -2.56 14.99
N ALA A 64 -9.51 -3.30 14.90
CA ALA A 64 -9.50 -4.76 15.04
C ALA A 64 -9.92 -5.24 16.44
N ASN A 65 -9.75 -4.42 17.48
CA ASN A 65 -10.21 -4.74 18.85
C ASN A 65 -11.66 -4.31 19.12
N ILE A 66 -12.13 -3.21 18.52
CA ILE A 66 -13.45 -2.65 18.83
C ILE A 66 -14.53 -3.28 17.94
N MET A 67 -14.20 -3.65 16.72
CA MET A 67 -15.17 -4.24 15.79
C MET A 67 -15.33 -5.75 16.05
N PRO A 68 -16.54 -6.32 15.86
CA PRO A 68 -16.83 -7.73 16.12
C PRO A 68 -16.25 -8.61 15.01
N LEU A 69 -14.93 -8.71 14.94
CA LEU A 69 -14.21 -9.52 13.96
C LEU A 69 -13.84 -10.88 14.55
N ARG A 70 -13.88 -11.90 13.70
CA ARG A 70 -13.21 -13.17 13.99
C ARG A 70 -11.69 -12.93 14.10
N PRO A 71 -10.97 -13.70 14.93
CA PRO A 71 -9.53 -13.59 15.10
C PRO A 71 -8.73 -13.49 13.79
N GLU A 72 -9.06 -14.32 12.81
CA GLU A 72 -8.35 -14.36 11.52
C GLU A 72 -8.54 -13.05 10.74
N TYR A 73 -9.74 -12.47 10.76
CA TYR A 73 -10.03 -11.20 10.10
C TYR A 73 -9.35 -10.02 10.80
N ALA A 74 -9.25 -10.06 12.13
CA ALA A 74 -8.49 -9.07 12.91
C ALA A 74 -6.98 -9.13 12.59
N VAL A 75 -6.41 -10.34 12.48
CA VAL A 75 -5.04 -10.52 11.98
C VAL A 75 -4.93 -10.02 10.53
N GLY A 76 -5.95 -10.24 9.70
CA GLY A 76 -6.03 -9.68 8.35
C GLY A 76 -5.98 -8.15 8.30
N VAL A 77 -6.61 -7.46 9.26
CA VAL A 77 -6.45 -6.01 9.44
C VAL A 77 -4.99 -5.68 9.76
N MET A 78 -4.38 -6.42 10.69
CA MET A 78 -2.98 -6.19 11.08
C MET A 78 -1.99 -6.43 9.94
N LEU A 79 -2.15 -7.50 9.16
CA LEU A 79 -1.35 -7.76 7.97
C LEU A 79 -1.38 -6.59 6.99
N LEU A 80 -2.57 -6.01 6.78
CA LEU A 80 -2.77 -4.90 5.88
C LEU A 80 -2.11 -3.60 6.38
N VAL A 81 -2.32 -3.25 7.64
CA VAL A 81 -1.83 -1.97 8.20
C VAL A 81 -0.34 -1.94 8.48
N LEU A 82 0.29 -3.11 8.58
CA LEU A 82 1.75 -3.21 8.74
C LEU A 82 2.49 -3.17 7.39
N CYS A 83 1.78 -3.36 6.28
CA CYS A 83 2.37 -3.19 4.95
C CYS A 83 2.69 -1.71 4.67
N PRO A 84 3.73 -1.43 3.86
CA PRO A 84 3.91 -0.11 3.28
C PRO A 84 2.85 0.15 2.20
N GLY A 85 2.86 1.37 1.65
CA GLY A 85 2.20 1.66 0.37
C GLY A 85 2.76 0.82 -0.79
N GLY A 86 2.33 1.09 -2.02
CA GLY A 86 2.72 0.26 -3.16
C GLY A 86 2.71 1.00 -4.50
N THR A 87 2.99 0.27 -5.59
CA THR A 87 2.88 0.83 -6.96
C THR A 87 1.50 1.41 -7.27
N THR A 88 0.47 0.86 -6.62
CA THR A 88 -0.90 1.37 -6.69
C THR A 88 -1.01 2.78 -6.10
N SER A 89 -0.48 3.04 -4.90
CA SER A 89 -0.54 4.40 -4.31
C SER A 89 0.17 5.41 -5.21
N ASN A 90 1.32 5.05 -5.80
CA ASN A 90 2.05 5.89 -6.76
C ASN A 90 1.20 6.24 -8.00
N LEU A 91 0.49 5.27 -8.57
CA LEU A 91 -0.39 5.51 -9.71
C LEU A 91 -1.55 6.45 -9.34
N PHE A 92 -2.22 6.21 -8.21
CA PHE A 92 -3.33 7.06 -7.76
C PHE A 92 -2.86 8.47 -7.35
N THR A 93 -1.66 8.60 -6.80
CA THR A 93 -0.99 9.89 -6.58
C THR A 93 -0.80 10.64 -7.90
N PHE A 94 -0.29 9.97 -8.95
CA PHE A 94 -0.14 10.57 -10.27
C PHE A 94 -1.48 11.03 -10.85
N LEU A 95 -2.50 10.17 -10.80
CA LEU A 95 -3.84 10.48 -11.28
C LEU A 95 -4.47 11.64 -10.51
N GLY A 96 -4.23 11.73 -9.20
CA GLY A 96 -4.71 12.80 -8.31
C GLY A 96 -3.91 14.11 -8.37
N LYS A 97 -2.96 14.25 -9.30
CA LYS A 97 -2.05 15.41 -9.42
C LYS A 97 -1.23 15.67 -8.15
N GLY A 98 -0.85 14.61 -7.45
CA GLY A 98 0.05 14.67 -6.30
C GLY A 98 1.53 14.73 -6.67
N ASP A 99 2.38 14.93 -5.66
CA ASP A 99 3.83 14.77 -5.78
C ASP A 99 4.19 13.28 -5.80
N VAL A 100 4.29 12.71 -7.00
CA VAL A 100 4.60 11.28 -7.21
C VAL A 100 5.95 10.91 -6.61
N ALA A 101 6.95 11.78 -6.73
CA ALA A 101 8.28 11.51 -6.21
C ALA A 101 8.28 11.49 -4.67
N LEU A 102 7.44 12.29 -4.01
CA LEU A 102 7.23 12.15 -2.56
C LEU A 102 6.59 10.79 -2.22
N SER A 103 5.56 10.35 -2.94
CA SER A 103 4.92 9.03 -2.76
C SER A 103 5.95 7.92 -2.85
N VAL A 104 6.67 7.86 -3.97
CA VAL A 104 7.72 6.86 -4.25
C VAL A 104 8.80 6.86 -3.17
N THR A 105 9.24 8.03 -2.70
CA THR A 105 10.23 8.14 -1.62
C THR A 105 9.70 7.57 -0.30
N MET A 106 8.46 7.91 0.08
CA MET A 106 7.83 7.39 1.30
C MET A 106 7.66 5.89 1.22
N THR A 107 7.17 5.36 0.09
CA THR A 107 6.99 3.92 -0.09
C THR A 107 8.29 3.16 0.02
N ALA A 108 9.37 3.66 -0.60
CA ALA A 108 10.68 3.02 -0.55
C ALA A 108 11.23 2.96 0.88
N ILE A 109 11.17 4.07 1.62
CA ILE A 109 11.65 4.14 3.01
C ILE A 109 10.78 3.25 3.91
N ALA A 110 9.46 3.34 3.77
CA ALA A 110 8.53 2.48 4.51
C ALA A 110 8.81 1.00 4.22
N SER A 111 9.06 0.62 2.96
CA SER A 111 9.39 -0.75 2.59
C SER A 111 10.61 -1.28 3.34
N ILE A 112 11.69 -0.50 3.41
CA ILE A 112 12.91 -0.86 4.17
C ILE A 112 12.59 -1.07 5.65
N ILE A 113 11.84 -0.14 6.26
CA ILE A 113 11.50 -0.23 7.69
C ILE A 113 10.59 -1.44 7.96
N THR A 114 9.63 -1.69 7.08
CA THR A 114 8.62 -2.75 7.25
C THR A 114 9.19 -4.17 7.19
N VAL A 115 10.32 -4.39 6.51
CA VAL A 115 11.04 -5.68 6.60
C VAL A 115 11.36 -6.06 8.03
N PHE A 116 11.69 -5.08 8.88
CA PHE A 116 12.03 -5.30 10.27
C PHE A 116 10.82 -5.18 11.20
N SER A 117 9.93 -4.22 10.95
CA SER A 117 8.79 -3.98 11.85
C SER A 117 7.66 -4.99 11.67
N ILE A 118 7.37 -5.46 10.45
CA ILE A 118 6.27 -6.41 10.18
C ILE A 118 6.42 -7.67 11.03
N PRO A 119 7.55 -8.42 11.00
CA PRO A 119 7.62 -9.70 11.71
C PRO A 119 7.43 -9.58 13.22
N ILE A 120 7.89 -8.46 13.79
CA ILE A 120 7.78 -8.17 15.22
C ILE A 120 6.32 -7.84 15.58
N VAL A 121 5.74 -6.84 14.93
CA VAL A 121 4.38 -6.37 15.27
C VAL A 121 3.31 -7.39 14.88
N LEU A 122 3.51 -8.13 13.79
CA LEU A 122 2.62 -9.21 13.37
C LEU A 122 2.68 -10.39 14.35
N SER A 123 3.86 -10.73 14.88
CA SER A 123 3.97 -11.77 15.91
C SER A 123 3.18 -11.40 17.17
N PHE A 124 3.27 -10.15 17.65
CA PHE A 124 2.44 -9.67 18.75
C PHE A 124 0.94 -9.71 18.42
N SER A 125 0.57 -9.34 17.20
CA SER A 125 -0.83 -9.36 16.74
C SER A 125 -1.39 -10.78 16.70
N LEU A 126 -0.62 -11.76 16.23
CA LEU A 126 -1.02 -13.17 16.23
C LEU A 126 -1.24 -13.67 17.65
N ILE A 127 -0.33 -13.39 18.59
CA ILE A 127 -0.50 -13.79 19.99
C ILE A 127 -1.75 -13.14 20.60
N HIS A 128 -1.97 -11.86 20.31
CA HIS A 128 -3.10 -11.10 20.86
C HIS A 128 -4.46 -11.60 20.36
N PHE A 129 -4.61 -11.82 19.04
CA PHE A 129 -5.90 -12.19 18.45
C PHE A 129 -6.14 -13.70 18.38
N MET A 130 -5.10 -14.52 18.12
CA MET A 130 -5.21 -15.98 17.98
C MET A 130 -4.89 -16.74 19.28
N GLY A 131 -4.34 -16.06 20.30
CA GLY A 131 -3.91 -16.67 21.55
C GLY A 131 -2.46 -17.18 21.55
N ALA A 132 -1.88 -17.23 22.74
CA ALA A 132 -0.54 -17.77 22.96
C ALA A 132 -0.52 -19.29 22.75
N GLY A 133 0.46 -19.79 21.97
CA GLY A 133 0.56 -21.22 21.63
C GLY A 133 -0.24 -21.65 20.39
N SER A 134 -0.84 -20.70 19.66
CA SER A 134 -1.42 -20.97 18.34
C SER A 134 -0.35 -21.52 17.37
N GLU A 135 -0.77 -22.34 16.40
CA GLU A 135 0.11 -22.93 15.38
C GLU A 135 0.85 -21.87 14.53
N PHE A 136 0.39 -20.63 14.58
CA PHE A 136 0.93 -19.48 13.86
C PHE A 136 2.09 -18.82 14.62
N GLN A 137 3.18 -19.57 14.87
CA GLN A 137 4.43 -18.97 15.33
C GLN A 137 5.24 -18.47 14.13
N LEU A 138 5.35 -17.14 13.99
CA LEU A 138 6.18 -16.55 12.94
C LEU A 138 7.67 -16.67 13.30
N PRO A 139 8.47 -17.42 12.53
CA PRO A 139 9.91 -17.42 12.71
C PRO A 139 10.49 -16.07 12.26
N ILE A 140 10.59 -15.12 13.21
CA ILE A 140 10.91 -13.70 12.98
C ILE A 140 12.03 -13.51 11.95
N ILE A 141 13.18 -14.18 12.13
CA ILE A 141 14.34 -14.04 11.24
C ILE A 141 14.05 -14.59 9.83
N LYS A 142 13.38 -15.74 9.71
CA LYS A 142 13.02 -16.30 8.40
C LYS A 142 12.02 -15.39 7.67
N THR A 143 11.07 -14.82 8.40
CA THR A 143 10.10 -13.85 7.86
C THR A 143 10.81 -12.58 7.40
N MET A 144 11.75 -12.03 8.19
CA MET A 144 12.57 -10.88 7.78
C MET A 144 13.34 -11.16 6.49
N ILE A 145 13.99 -12.33 6.38
CA ILE A 145 14.71 -12.74 5.16
C ILE A 145 13.74 -12.87 3.98
N SER A 146 12.59 -13.50 4.17
CA SER A 146 11.57 -13.64 3.12
C SER A 146 11.08 -12.28 2.63
N LEU A 147 10.76 -11.36 3.54
CA LEU A 147 10.34 -10.00 3.20
C LEU A 147 11.45 -9.21 2.51
N PHE A 148 12.70 -9.37 2.94
CA PHE A 148 13.86 -8.76 2.29
C PHE A 148 14.01 -9.25 0.84
N VAL A 149 13.93 -10.56 0.63
CA VAL A 149 14.06 -11.19 -0.70
C VAL A 149 12.91 -10.81 -1.61
N ILE A 150 11.68 -10.66 -1.10
CA ILE A 150 10.51 -10.37 -1.92
C ILE A 150 10.28 -8.87 -2.16
N THR A 151 10.85 -7.98 -1.34
CA THR A 151 10.69 -6.52 -1.47
C THR A 151 11.99 -5.79 -1.76
N ILE A 152 12.99 -5.84 -0.87
CA ILE A 152 14.19 -5.00 -0.96
C ILE A 152 15.12 -5.45 -2.06
N LEU A 153 15.32 -6.76 -2.21
CA LEU A 153 16.14 -7.32 -3.28
C LEU A 153 15.60 -6.91 -4.67
N PRO A 154 14.32 -7.13 -5.02
CA PRO A 154 13.79 -6.71 -6.32
C PRO A 154 13.81 -5.19 -6.49
N ILE A 155 13.47 -4.40 -5.47
CA ILE A 155 13.61 -2.92 -5.54
C ILE A 155 15.05 -2.53 -5.90
N SER A 156 16.04 -3.15 -5.25
CA SER A 156 17.46 -2.89 -5.52
C SER A 156 17.86 -3.26 -6.96
N ILE A 157 17.38 -4.40 -7.46
CA ILE A 157 17.58 -4.81 -8.86
C ILE A 157 16.95 -3.78 -9.81
N GLY A 158 15.72 -3.34 -9.53
CA GLY A 158 15.04 -2.31 -10.32
C GLY A 158 15.81 -0.99 -10.36
N MET A 159 16.37 -0.55 -9.23
CA MET A 159 17.21 0.65 -9.15
C MET A 159 18.50 0.50 -9.95
N LEU A 160 19.12 -0.69 -9.95
CA LEU A 160 20.28 -0.99 -10.80
C LEU A 160 19.91 -0.92 -12.28
N ILE A 161 18.77 -1.49 -12.69
CA ILE A 161 18.26 -1.38 -14.07
C ILE A 161 18.04 0.09 -14.43
N LYS A 162 17.42 0.89 -13.54
CA LYS A 162 17.23 2.33 -13.75
C LYS A 162 18.55 3.08 -13.94
N ARG A 163 19.60 2.69 -13.21
CA ARG A 163 20.94 3.29 -13.32
C ARG A 163 21.64 2.96 -14.65
N PHE A 164 21.58 1.71 -15.10
CA PHE A 164 22.33 1.26 -16.28
C PHE A 164 21.54 1.33 -17.59
N ALA A 165 20.21 1.21 -17.54
CA ALA A 165 19.30 1.22 -18.69
C ALA A 165 18.09 2.14 -18.44
N PRO A 166 18.30 3.46 -18.24
CA PRO A 166 17.22 4.38 -17.87
C PRO A 166 16.07 4.41 -18.88
N ARG A 167 16.36 4.31 -20.18
CA ARG A 167 15.33 4.26 -21.23
C ARG A 167 14.38 3.07 -21.10
N VAL A 168 14.88 1.91 -20.67
CA VAL A 168 14.08 0.70 -20.44
C VAL A 168 13.23 0.88 -19.19
N ALA A 169 13.83 1.41 -18.12
CA ALA A 169 13.12 1.66 -16.87
C ALA A 169 11.97 2.68 -17.05
N ASP A 170 12.23 3.78 -17.75
CA ASP A 170 11.25 4.84 -18.01
C ASP A 170 10.09 4.37 -18.90
N SER A 171 10.38 3.59 -19.95
CA SER A 171 9.33 3.04 -20.81
C SER A 171 8.49 1.97 -20.10
N SER A 172 9.05 1.28 -19.10
CA SER A 172 8.39 0.19 -18.38
C SER A 172 7.54 0.67 -17.20
N GLN A 173 7.70 1.90 -16.71
CA GLN A 173 7.02 2.40 -15.51
C GLN A 173 5.49 2.26 -15.57
N VAL A 174 4.88 2.69 -16.68
CA VAL A 174 3.42 2.63 -16.87
C VAL A 174 2.96 1.18 -16.98
N LEU A 175 3.73 0.34 -17.67
CA LEU A 175 3.42 -1.07 -17.86
C LEU A 175 3.43 -1.81 -16.51
N VAL A 176 4.47 -1.62 -15.68
CA VAL A 176 4.57 -2.21 -14.34
C VAL A 176 3.40 -1.77 -13.47
N SER A 177 3.07 -0.48 -13.46
CA SER A 177 2.00 0.04 -12.60
C SER A 177 0.64 -0.55 -12.99
N ARG A 178 0.38 -0.67 -14.30
CA ARG A 178 -0.83 -1.33 -14.83
C ARG A 178 -0.82 -2.82 -14.51
N PHE A 179 0.31 -3.50 -14.71
CA PHE A 179 0.48 -4.91 -14.37
C PHE A 179 0.17 -5.16 -12.89
N GLY A 180 0.67 -4.33 -11.97
CA GLY A 180 0.40 -4.46 -10.54
C GLY A 180 -1.08 -4.36 -10.18
N VAL A 181 -1.79 -3.35 -10.72
CA VAL A 181 -3.23 -3.18 -10.48
C VAL A 181 -4.04 -4.33 -11.10
N THR A 182 -3.70 -4.73 -12.33
CA THR A 182 -4.34 -5.85 -13.02
C THR A 182 -4.12 -7.16 -12.28
N PHE A 183 -2.90 -7.44 -11.85
CA PHE A 183 -2.56 -8.63 -11.07
C PHE A 183 -3.31 -8.65 -9.74
N LEU A 184 -3.31 -7.55 -8.99
CA LEU A 184 -4.04 -7.45 -7.74
C LEU A 184 -5.54 -7.66 -7.94
N THR A 185 -6.12 -7.13 -9.02
CA THR A 185 -7.53 -7.35 -9.37
C THR A 185 -7.81 -8.84 -9.63
N PHE A 186 -6.98 -9.51 -10.45
CA PHE A 186 -7.12 -10.94 -10.70
C PHE A 186 -6.91 -11.77 -9.43
N LEU A 187 -6.01 -11.36 -8.54
CA LEU A 187 -5.78 -12.03 -7.26
C LEU A 187 -7.03 -11.97 -6.37
N VAL A 188 -7.71 -10.82 -6.30
CA VAL A 188 -8.98 -10.70 -5.55
C VAL A 188 -10.09 -11.55 -6.17
N VAL A 189 -10.20 -11.59 -7.50
CA VAL A 189 -11.16 -12.46 -8.20
C VAL A 189 -10.85 -13.94 -7.92
N PHE A 190 -9.58 -14.34 -7.99
CA PHE A 190 -9.14 -15.68 -7.66
C PHE A 190 -9.48 -16.07 -6.22
N LEU A 191 -9.21 -15.19 -5.24
CA LEU A 191 -9.57 -15.45 -3.85
C LEU A 191 -11.08 -15.56 -3.66
N SER A 192 -11.86 -14.74 -4.36
CA SER A 192 -13.32 -14.81 -4.32
C SER A 192 -13.84 -16.13 -4.89
N TYR A 193 -13.17 -16.69 -5.89
CA TYR A 193 -13.50 -18.00 -6.44
C TYR A 193 -13.13 -19.15 -5.50
N VAL A 194 -11.92 -19.10 -4.91
CA VAL A 194 -11.44 -20.11 -3.95
C VAL A 194 -12.29 -20.12 -2.68
N GLN A 195 -12.65 -18.94 -2.17
CA GLN A 195 -13.43 -18.75 -0.94
C GLN A 195 -14.89 -18.38 -1.20
N ARG A 196 -15.47 -18.88 -2.30
CA ARG A 196 -16.84 -18.52 -2.73
C ARG A 196 -17.91 -18.84 -1.69
N ASP A 197 -17.67 -19.82 -0.83
CA ASP A 197 -18.65 -20.27 0.17
C ASP A 197 -18.74 -19.28 1.35
N ILE A 198 -17.64 -18.56 1.65
CA ILE A 198 -17.56 -17.61 2.77
C ILE A 198 -17.42 -16.14 2.32
N ILE A 199 -17.24 -15.85 1.03
CA ILE A 199 -16.96 -14.50 0.53
C ILE A 199 -18.02 -13.48 0.94
N VAL A 200 -19.30 -13.86 0.95
CA VAL A 200 -20.40 -12.97 1.35
C VAL A 200 -20.34 -12.67 2.85
N GLU A 201 -20.13 -13.70 3.67
CA GLU A 201 -19.96 -13.54 5.12
C GLU A 201 -18.73 -12.67 5.43
N ALA A 202 -17.60 -12.96 4.78
CA ALA A 202 -16.37 -12.21 4.92
C ALA A 202 -16.55 -10.74 4.49
N LEU A 203 -17.33 -10.48 3.44
CA LEU A 203 -17.66 -9.12 3.00
C LEU A 203 -18.50 -8.37 4.04
N ILE A 204 -19.50 -9.03 4.63
CA ILE A 204 -20.34 -8.44 5.67
C ILE A 204 -19.51 -8.17 6.94
N ALA A 205 -18.64 -9.11 7.32
CA ALA A 205 -17.81 -9.01 8.53
C ALA A 205 -16.69 -7.97 8.37
N THR A 206 -15.96 -8.00 7.26
CA THR A 206 -14.73 -7.20 7.08
C THR A 206 -14.93 -5.93 6.26
N GLY A 207 -15.98 -5.83 5.44
CA GLY A 207 -16.29 -4.64 4.65
C GLY A 207 -16.42 -3.36 5.48
N PRO A 208 -17.16 -3.37 6.61
CA PRO A 208 -17.26 -2.20 7.49
C PRO A 208 -15.91 -1.75 8.07
N VAL A 209 -15.08 -2.69 8.56
CA VAL A 209 -13.75 -2.33 9.08
C VAL A 209 -12.83 -1.85 7.97
N SER A 210 -12.89 -2.44 6.77
CA SER A 210 -12.11 -2.00 5.62
C SER A 210 -12.47 -0.57 5.20
N LEU A 211 -13.76 -0.23 5.17
CA LEU A 211 -14.25 1.10 4.84
C LEU A 211 -13.83 2.14 5.90
N LEU A 212 -14.06 1.83 7.18
CA LEU A 212 -13.69 2.73 8.28
C LEU A 212 -12.18 2.94 8.36
N LEU A 213 -11.40 1.87 8.22
CA LEU A 213 -9.94 1.96 8.16
C LEU A 213 -9.52 2.85 7.00
N ASN A 214 -10.00 2.60 5.78
CA ASN A 214 -9.60 3.37 4.62
C ASN A 214 -9.97 4.87 4.73
N LEU A 215 -11.20 5.17 5.15
CA LEU A 215 -11.65 6.55 5.30
C LEU A 215 -10.90 7.28 6.42
N SER A 216 -10.68 6.63 7.56
CA SER A 216 -9.96 7.22 8.69
C SER A 216 -8.49 7.48 8.37
N THR A 217 -7.82 6.57 7.66
CA THR A 217 -6.41 6.71 7.29
C THR A 217 -6.22 7.72 6.14
N MET A 218 -7.12 7.77 5.17
CA MET A 218 -7.15 8.84 4.17
C MET A 218 -7.45 10.20 4.81
N ALA A 219 -8.40 10.27 5.75
CA ALA A 219 -8.68 11.50 6.49
C ALA A 219 -7.46 11.95 7.30
N LEU A 220 -6.80 11.02 8.00
CA LEU A 220 -5.56 11.28 8.72
C LEU A 220 -4.50 11.86 7.77
N GLY A 221 -4.24 11.22 6.63
CA GLY A 221 -3.28 11.69 5.64
C GLY A 221 -3.59 13.09 5.11
N TYR A 222 -4.88 13.37 4.83
CA TYR A 222 -5.32 14.67 4.35
C TYR A 222 -5.22 15.78 5.41
N TYR A 223 -5.74 15.54 6.60
CA TYR A 223 -5.84 16.54 7.65
C TYR A 223 -4.51 16.81 8.34
N SER A 224 -3.70 15.79 8.63
CA SER A 224 -2.34 15.97 9.16
C SER A 224 -1.51 16.86 8.22
N SER A 225 -1.53 16.54 6.91
CA SER A 225 -0.85 17.33 5.89
C SER A 225 -1.42 18.74 5.75
N LYS A 226 -2.75 18.91 5.87
CA LYS A 226 -3.41 20.22 5.78
C LYS A 226 -3.04 21.11 6.96
N TRP A 227 -3.19 20.62 8.18
CA TRP A 227 -2.95 21.40 9.40
C TRP A 227 -1.47 21.73 9.58
N LEU A 228 -0.58 20.86 9.10
CA LEU A 228 0.85 21.12 9.10
C LEU A 228 1.31 21.93 7.87
N GLY A 229 0.39 22.48 7.08
CA GLY A 229 0.71 23.48 6.06
C GLY A 229 1.39 22.93 4.81
N LEU A 230 1.21 21.65 4.48
CA LEU A 230 1.69 21.09 3.22
C LEU A 230 0.81 21.55 2.04
N ASN A 231 1.46 21.72 0.88
CA ASN A 231 0.77 22.10 -0.36
C ASN A 231 -0.17 20.99 -0.86
N LEU A 232 -1.04 21.31 -1.82
CA LEU A 232 -2.05 20.35 -2.29
C LEU A 232 -1.42 19.08 -2.89
N ALA A 233 -0.34 19.21 -3.66
CA ALA A 233 0.29 18.05 -4.30
C ALA A 233 0.88 17.08 -3.27
N GLN A 234 1.58 17.60 -2.25
CA GLN A 234 2.12 16.80 -1.15
C GLN A 234 1.01 16.17 -0.29
N ARG A 235 -0.06 16.93 -0.03
CA ARG A 235 -1.23 16.44 0.70
C ARG A 235 -1.92 15.30 -0.04
N THR A 236 -2.09 15.41 -1.36
CA THR A 236 -2.61 14.33 -2.19
C THR A 236 -1.73 13.09 -2.06
N SER A 237 -0.41 13.23 -2.18
CA SER A 237 0.52 12.09 -2.05
C SER A 237 0.42 11.40 -0.70
N ILE A 238 0.44 12.14 0.41
CA ILE A 238 0.35 11.55 1.76
C ILE A 238 -1.02 10.91 1.98
N THR A 239 -2.10 11.49 1.46
CA THR A 239 -3.45 10.90 1.54
C THR A 239 -3.51 9.56 0.80
N MET A 240 -2.94 9.50 -0.40
CA MET A 240 -2.93 8.28 -1.22
C MET A 240 -1.97 7.24 -0.64
N GLU A 241 -0.81 7.64 -0.13
CA GLU A 241 0.16 6.73 0.47
C GLU A 241 -0.42 6.02 1.69
N VAL A 242 -1.03 6.78 2.60
CA VAL A 242 -1.59 6.26 3.86
C VAL A 242 -2.92 5.52 3.62
N GLY A 243 -3.67 5.90 2.57
CA GLY A 243 -4.93 5.26 2.22
C GLY A 243 -4.81 3.99 1.39
N LEU A 244 -3.79 3.86 0.53
CA LEU A 244 -3.64 2.71 -0.36
C LEU A 244 -2.47 1.83 0.08
N GLN A 245 -2.82 0.72 0.74
CA GLN A 245 -1.86 -0.24 1.26
C GLN A 245 -1.47 -1.28 0.21
N ASN A 246 -0.29 -1.87 0.41
CA ASN A 246 0.18 -2.98 -0.42
C ASN A 246 -0.55 -4.28 -0.10
N SER A 247 -1.79 -4.38 -0.58
CA SER A 247 -2.66 -5.54 -0.35
C SER A 247 -2.07 -6.82 -0.94
N THR A 248 -1.28 -6.75 -2.02
CA THR A 248 -0.58 -7.91 -2.58
C THR A 248 0.43 -8.51 -1.59
N LEU A 249 1.24 -7.67 -0.94
CA LEU A 249 2.17 -8.13 0.10
C LEU A 249 1.41 -8.71 1.30
N SER A 250 0.32 -8.07 1.71
CA SER A 250 -0.53 -8.55 2.79
C SER A 250 -1.13 -9.93 2.50
N ILE A 251 -1.64 -10.15 1.28
CA ILE A 251 -2.19 -11.43 0.83
C ILE A 251 -1.09 -12.49 0.73
N PHE A 252 0.09 -12.13 0.22
CA PHE A 252 1.25 -13.03 0.21
C PHE A 252 1.59 -13.51 1.63
N MET A 253 1.62 -12.62 2.62
CA MET A 253 1.90 -13.03 4.00
C MET A 253 0.82 -13.97 4.55
N ALA A 254 -0.47 -13.66 4.32
CA ALA A 254 -1.57 -14.52 4.76
C ALA A 254 -1.49 -15.94 4.15
N LEU A 255 -1.29 -16.02 2.83
CA LEU A 255 -1.39 -17.30 2.11
C LEU A 255 -0.09 -18.10 2.07
N THR A 256 1.05 -17.42 1.94
CA THR A 256 2.35 -18.07 1.75
C THR A 256 3.12 -18.22 3.05
N LEU A 257 3.00 -17.27 3.99
CA LEU A 257 3.73 -17.34 5.27
C LEU A 257 2.90 -17.93 6.40
N LEU A 258 1.60 -17.64 6.44
CA LEU A 258 0.68 -18.12 7.48
C LEU A 258 -0.25 -19.23 7.00
N SER A 259 -0.29 -19.51 5.69
CA SER A 259 -1.15 -20.54 5.09
C SER A 259 -2.62 -20.46 5.53
N ASN A 260 -3.12 -19.24 5.76
CA ASN A 260 -4.48 -18.99 6.25
C ASN A 260 -5.24 -18.06 5.30
N TYR A 261 -6.28 -18.59 4.68
CA TYR A 261 -7.10 -17.85 3.74
C TYR A 261 -8.04 -16.84 4.39
N ASP A 262 -8.57 -17.12 5.57
CA ASP A 262 -9.46 -16.20 6.28
C ASP A 262 -8.73 -14.88 6.56
N MET A 263 -7.45 -14.96 6.94
CA MET A 263 -6.58 -13.79 7.12
C MET A 263 -6.37 -12.97 5.83
N SER A 264 -6.53 -13.57 4.65
CA SER A 264 -6.38 -12.89 3.35
C SER A 264 -7.63 -12.13 2.91
N MET A 265 -8.79 -12.40 3.53
CA MET A 265 -10.08 -11.81 3.12
C MET A 265 -10.14 -10.31 3.43
N THR A 266 -9.65 -9.88 4.60
CA THR A 266 -9.64 -8.46 4.95
C THR A 266 -8.82 -7.61 3.97
N PRO A 267 -7.57 -7.98 3.60
CA PRO A 267 -6.83 -7.31 2.52
C PRO A 267 -7.51 -7.34 1.14
N ALA A 268 -8.14 -8.47 0.79
CA ALA A 268 -8.83 -8.60 -0.50
C ALA A 268 -10.06 -7.66 -0.59
N ILE A 269 -10.86 -7.59 0.48
CA ILE A 269 -12.03 -6.71 0.56
C ILE A 269 -11.60 -5.25 0.69
N TYR A 270 -10.54 -4.97 1.44
CA TYR A 270 -9.94 -3.63 1.48
C TYR A 270 -9.49 -3.17 0.11
N THR A 271 -8.99 -4.06 -0.75
CA THR A 271 -8.60 -3.70 -2.12
C THR A 271 -9.77 -3.10 -2.91
N LEU A 272 -10.96 -3.70 -2.80
CA LEU A 272 -12.18 -3.19 -3.46
C LEU A 272 -12.55 -1.80 -2.92
N VAL A 273 -12.52 -1.66 -1.59
CA VAL A 273 -12.82 -0.40 -0.89
C VAL A 273 -11.83 0.70 -1.31
N MET A 274 -10.52 0.43 -1.26
CA MET A 274 -9.49 1.44 -1.53
C MET A 274 -9.49 1.88 -3.00
N PHE A 275 -9.81 1.00 -3.95
CA PHE A 275 -9.97 1.41 -5.36
C PHE A 275 -11.15 2.36 -5.54
N LEU A 276 -12.28 2.06 -4.89
CA LEU A 276 -13.47 2.92 -4.95
C LEU A 276 -13.18 4.30 -4.35
N THR A 277 -12.70 4.35 -3.11
CA THR A 277 -12.45 5.61 -2.39
C THR A 277 -11.34 6.43 -3.05
N ALA A 278 -10.25 5.79 -3.49
CA ALA A 278 -9.16 6.47 -4.20
C ALA A 278 -9.64 7.02 -5.55
N GLY A 279 -10.47 6.29 -6.29
CA GLY A 279 -11.08 6.77 -7.53
C GLY A 279 -11.92 8.03 -7.33
N ILE A 280 -12.70 8.09 -6.24
CA ILE A 280 -13.46 9.29 -5.85
C ILE A 280 -12.51 10.45 -5.50
N LEU A 281 -11.50 10.20 -4.66
CA LEU A 281 -10.56 11.22 -4.22
C LEU A 281 -9.69 11.77 -5.35
N VAL A 282 -9.30 10.94 -6.33
CA VAL A 282 -8.59 11.38 -7.54
C VAL A 282 -9.39 12.45 -8.28
N ARG A 283 -10.72 12.29 -8.43
CA ARG A 283 -11.58 13.30 -9.05
C ARG A 283 -11.62 14.59 -8.23
N VAL A 284 -11.75 14.48 -6.91
CA VAL A 284 -11.77 15.62 -5.99
C VAL A 284 -10.46 16.41 -6.03
N PHE A 285 -9.32 15.75 -5.93
CA PHE A 285 -8.01 16.39 -5.91
C PHE A 285 -7.65 16.98 -7.28
N SER A 286 -7.90 16.27 -8.37
CA SER A 286 -7.68 16.79 -9.72
C SER A 286 -8.52 18.04 -10.00
N SER A 287 -9.78 18.07 -9.57
CA SER A 287 -10.63 19.25 -9.71
C SER A 287 -10.10 20.44 -8.91
N LYS A 288 -9.70 20.22 -7.64
CA LYS A 288 -9.10 21.27 -6.80
C LYS A 288 -7.79 21.80 -7.40
N PHE A 289 -6.94 20.91 -7.91
CA PHE A 289 -5.67 21.29 -8.54
C PHE A 289 -5.90 22.16 -9.78
N ASN A 290 -6.79 21.75 -10.69
CA ASN A 290 -7.10 22.51 -11.89
C ASN A 290 -7.67 23.90 -11.59
N LYS A 291 -8.51 24.02 -10.55
CA LYS A 291 -9.03 25.31 -10.08
C LYS A 291 -7.94 26.23 -9.54
N LEU A 292 -6.99 25.71 -8.76
CA LEU A 292 -5.85 26.49 -8.25
C LEU A 292 -4.96 26.97 -9.40
N LYS A 293 -4.60 26.06 -10.32
CA LYS A 293 -3.76 26.40 -11.47
C LYS A 293 -4.42 27.47 -12.36
N LYS A 294 -5.74 27.41 -12.55
CA LYS A 294 -6.48 28.44 -13.30
C LYS A 294 -6.36 29.82 -12.63
N LYS A 295 -6.52 29.89 -11.31
CA LYS A 295 -6.38 31.14 -10.54
C LYS A 295 -4.97 31.72 -10.63
N GLU A 296 -3.94 30.87 -10.54
CA GLU A 296 -2.54 31.31 -10.67
C GLU A 296 -2.27 31.94 -12.05
N VAL A 297 -2.79 31.33 -13.12
CA VAL A 297 -2.68 31.87 -14.48
C VAL A 297 -3.43 33.20 -14.61
N GLU A 298 -4.66 33.28 -14.11
CA GLU A 298 -5.45 34.53 -14.13
C GLU A 298 -4.75 35.66 -13.38
N GLN A 299 -4.16 35.38 -12.21
CA GLN A 299 -3.40 36.35 -11.43
C GLN A 299 -2.10 36.78 -12.11
N GLY A 300 -1.37 35.84 -12.72
CA GLY A 300 -0.15 36.14 -13.48
C GLY A 300 -0.40 37.02 -14.69
N VAL A 301 -1.50 36.76 -15.42
CA VAL A 301 -1.94 37.60 -16.55
C VAL A 301 -2.35 38.99 -16.07
N LEU A 302 -3.03 39.09 -14.93
CA LEU A 302 -3.41 40.39 -14.36
C LEU A 302 -2.19 41.21 -13.94
N ALA A 303 -1.22 40.59 -13.26
CA ALA A 303 0.02 41.24 -12.87
C ALA A 303 0.84 41.73 -14.08
N ALA A 304 0.90 40.93 -15.14
CA ALA A 304 1.60 41.29 -16.38
C ALA A 304 0.94 42.45 -17.15
N ARG A 305 -0.37 42.70 -16.94
CA ARG A 305 -1.09 43.84 -17.53
C ARG A 305 -0.91 45.15 -16.74
N MET A 306 -0.39 45.07 -15.51
CA MET A 306 -0.14 46.23 -14.64
C MET A 306 1.30 46.75 -14.74
N LEU A 307 2.18 46.06 -15.48
CA LEU A 307 3.54 46.45 -15.82
C LEU A 307 3.58 47.06 -17.22
#